data_AF-A0A840IA68-F1
#
_entry.id   AF-A0A840IA68-F1
#
_cell.length_a   1.000
_cell.length_b   1.000
_cell.length_c   1.000
_cell.angle_alpha   90.00
_cell.angle_beta   90.00
_cell.angle_gamma   90.00
#
_symmetry.space_group_name_H-M   'P 1'
#
loop_
_entity.id
_entity.type
_entity.pdbx_description
1 polymer ?
#
loop_
_entity_poly.entity_id
_entity_poly.type
_entity_poly.pdbx_seq_one_letter_code
_entity_poly.pdbx_strand_id
1 'polypeptide(L)'
;MSELEPYEALAALAERELVLVRGEQLPTLEELDALLRERDALVEALPAEPPAGARPALARAMALQEQTTAELGRRAAEVRRSIGDVELGRRVARGYGTTGVASGGLDWAG
;
A
#
# COMPACT_ATOMS: atom_id res chain seq x y z
N MET A 1 30.31 14.65 -10.11
CA MET A 1 28.98 14.03 -10.26
C MET A 1 28.75 13.81 -11.74
N SER A 2 28.41 12.59 -12.14
CA SER A 2 28.13 12.28 -13.56
C SER A 2 26.73 12.79 -13.92
N GLU A 3 26.50 13.22 -15.16
CA GLU A 3 25.16 13.61 -15.64
C GLU A 3 24.12 12.48 -15.50
N LEU A 4 24.58 11.23 -15.34
CA LEU A 4 23.73 10.04 -15.15
C LEU A 4 23.38 9.76 -13.68
N GLU A 5 24.09 10.38 -12.73
CA GLU A 5 23.97 10.07 -11.30
C GLU A 5 22.55 10.33 -10.73
N PRO A 6 21.86 11.44 -11.07
CA PRO A 6 20.48 11.65 -10.61
C PRO A 6 19.49 10.60 -11.13
N TYR A 7 19.73 10.04 -12.32
CA TYR A 7 18.88 9.01 -12.91
C TYR A 7 19.08 7.65 -12.24
N GLU A 8 20.32 7.29 -11.92
CA GLU A 8 20.59 6.09 -11.12
C GLU A 8 20.06 6.26 -9.68
N ALA A 9 20.11 7.47 -9.11
CA ALA A 9 19.49 7.77 -7.83
C ALA A 9 17.96 7.60 -7.87
N LEU A 10 17.31 8.03 -8.96
CA LEU A 10 15.87 7.80 -9.16
C LEU A 10 15.53 6.31 -9.27
N ALA A 11 16.35 5.52 -9.97
CA ALA A 11 16.18 4.07 -10.04
C ALA A 11 16.35 3.40 -8.66
N ALA A 12 17.38 3.79 -7.91
CA ALA A 12 17.60 3.29 -6.55
C ALA A 12 16.46 3.68 -5.60
N LEU A 13 15.92 4.89 -5.72
CA LEU A 13 14.74 5.32 -4.97
C LEU A 13 13.53 4.42 -5.27
N ALA A 14 13.27 4.11 -6.54
CA ALA A 14 12.19 3.20 -6.93
C ALA A 14 12.39 1.77 -6.39
N GLU A 15 13.63 1.30 -6.27
CA GLU A 15 13.93 0.01 -5.62
C GLU A 15 13.59 0.03 -4.13
N ARG A 16 13.94 1.11 -3.41
CA ARG A 16 13.62 1.26 -1.99
C ARG A 16 12.11 1.38 -1.75
N GLU A 17 11.40 2.10 -2.59
CA GLU A 17 9.93 2.15 -2.56
C GLU A 17 9.35 0.75 -2.73
N LEU A 18 9.85 -0.03 -3.70
CA LEU A 18 9.39 -1.41 -3.92
C LEU A 18 9.67 -2.31 -2.69
N VAL A 19 10.85 -2.18 -2.08
CA VAL A 19 11.20 -2.91 -0.85
C VAL A 19 10.26 -2.54 0.28
N LEU A 20 9.99 -1.25 0.48
CA LEU A 20 9.11 -0.76 1.52
C LEU A 20 7.69 -1.31 1.33
N VAL A 21 7.14 -1.26 0.11
CA VAL A 21 5.79 -1.80 -0.16
C VAL A 21 5.73 -3.32 -0.17
N ARG A 22 6.87 -4.03 -0.28
CA ARG A 22 6.91 -5.50 -0.18
C ARG A 22 7.14 -6.00 1.25
N GLY A 23 7.59 -5.14 2.15
CA GLY A 23 7.81 -5.48 3.56
C GLY A 23 6.57 -6.06 4.24
N GLU A 24 6.73 -6.94 5.22
CA GLU A 24 5.60 -7.59 5.91
C GLU A 24 4.66 -6.59 6.59
N GLN A 25 5.21 -5.47 7.05
CA GLN A 25 4.46 -4.39 7.67
C GLN A 25 4.01 -3.38 6.61
N LEU A 26 2.85 -2.77 6.84
CA LEU A 26 2.44 -1.63 6.04
C LEU A 26 3.36 -0.45 6.34
N PRO A 27 3.82 0.30 5.33
CA PRO A 27 4.61 1.50 5.57
C PRO A 27 3.82 2.53 6.36
N THR A 28 4.52 3.23 7.24
CA THR A 28 3.99 4.38 7.94
C THR A 28 3.79 5.56 6.98
N LEU A 29 2.92 6.50 7.35
CA LEU A 29 2.73 7.73 6.57
C LEU A 29 4.02 8.57 6.49
N GLU A 30 4.83 8.54 7.54
CA GLU A 30 6.11 9.27 7.61
C GLU A 30 7.15 8.70 6.65
N GLU A 31 7.25 7.37 6.54
CA GLU A 31 8.13 6.71 5.56
C GLU A 31 7.72 7.00 4.12
N LEU A 32 6.42 6.98 3.84
CA LEU A 32 5.89 7.34 2.52
C LEU A 32 6.17 8.81 2.19
N ASP A 33 5.88 9.72 3.12
CA ASP A 33 6.14 11.15 2.94
C ASP A 33 7.63 11.46 2.72
N ALA A 34 8.52 10.76 3.45
CA ALA A 34 9.97 10.88 3.25
C ALA A 34 10.38 10.48 1.82
N LEU A 35 9.86 9.37 1.29
CA LEU A 35 10.14 8.93 -0.07
C LEU A 35 9.57 9.87 -1.13
N LEU A 36 8.36 10.41 -0.92
CA LEU A 36 7.76 11.40 -1.80
C LEU A 36 8.62 12.67 -1.88
N ARG A 37 9.06 13.20 -0.74
CA ARG A 37 9.94 14.39 -0.70
C ARG A 37 11.29 14.15 -1.39
N GLU A 38 11.89 12.97 -1.19
CA GLU A 38 13.15 12.64 -1.87
C GLU A 38 12.96 12.51 -3.38
N ARG A 39 11.84 11.92 -3.83
CA ARG A 39 11.50 11.85 -5.25
C ARG A 39 11.33 13.23 -5.85
N ASP A 40 10.55 14.09 -5.21
CA ASP A 40 10.24 15.41 -5.72
C ASP A 40 11.53 16.24 -5.83
N ALA A 41 12.42 16.16 -4.83
CA ALA A 41 13.73 16.79 -4.88
C ALA A 41 14.62 16.25 -6.01
N LEU A 42 14.62 14.94 -6.26
CA LEU A 42 15.36 14.35 -7.37
C LEU A 42 14.80 14.82 -8.72
N VAL A 43 13.48 14.81 -8.89
CA VAL A 43 12.80 15.21 -10.13
C VAL A 43 13.04 16.70 -10.41
N GLU A 44 12.97 17.56 -9.40
CA GLU A 44 13.29 18.99 -9.54
C GLU A 44 14.74 19.24 -9.98
N ALA A 45 15.66 18.35 -9.62
CA ALA A 45 17.07 18.44 -10.01
C ALA A 45 17.36 17.89 -11.42
N LEU A 46 16.41 17.18 -12.05
CA LEU A 46 16.60 16.63 -13.38
C LEU A 46 16.47 17.71 -14.47
N PRO A 47 17.30 17.66 -15.53
CA PRO A 47 17.11 18.51 -16.69
C PRO A 47 15.80 18.16 -17.40
N ALA A 48 15.22 19.15 -18.09
CA ALA A 48 13.97 18.97 -18.85
C ALA A 48 14.10 17.90 -19.96
N GLU A 49 15.28 17.73 -20.53
CA GLU A 49 15.58 16.71 -21.53
C GLU A 49 16.65 15.74 -20.99
N PRO A 50 16.35 14.44 -20.86
CA PRO A 50 17.30 13.48 -20.33
C PRO A 50 18.40 13.13 -21.35
N PRO A 51 19.65 12.96 -20.92
CA PRO A 51 20.72 12.53 -21.81
C PRO A 51 20.46 11.10 -22.30
N ALA A 52 20.93 10.75 -23.50
CA ALA A 52 20.69 9.43 -24.10
C ALA A 52 21.15 8.26 -23.20
N GLY A 53 22.21 8.47 -22.42
CA GLY A 53 22.74 7.48 -21.46
C GLY A 53 21.84 7.22 -20.25
N ALA A 54 20.85 8.07 -19.96
CA ALA A 54 19.93 7.89 -18.83
C ALA A 54 18.82 6.85 -19.12
N ARG A 55 18.62 6.48 -20.39
CA ARG A 55 17.55 5.59 -20.83
C ARG A 55 17.48 4.25 -20.07
N PRO A 56 18.59 3.55 -19.77
CA PRO A 56 18.54 2.31 -18.99
C PRO A 56 18.07 2.52 -17.55
N ALA A 57 18.53 3.59 -16.88
CA ALA A 57 18.13 3.91 -15.52
C ALA A 57 16.64 4.29 -15.44
N LEU A 58 16.17 5.11 -16.37
CA LEU A 58 14.75 5.48 -16.49
C LEU A 58 13.85 4.27 -16.75
N ALA A 59 14.27 3.36 -17.65
CA ALA A 59 13.53 2.13 -17.91
C ALA A 59 13.44 1.23 -16.66
N ARG A 60 14.53 1.14 -15.89
CA ARG A 60 14.55 0.41 -14.61
C ARG A 60 13.59 1.03 -13.60
N ALA A 61 13.68 2.35 -13.40
CA ALA A 61 12.80 3.09 -12.51
C ALA A 61 11.32 2.89 -12.87
N MET A 62 10.96 2.98 -14.16
CA MET A 62 9.60 2.75 -14.64
C MET A 62 9.10 1.32 -14.33
N ALA A 63 9.91 0.30 -14.63
CA ALA A 63 9.55 -1.08 -14.35
C ALA A 63 9.38 -1.37 -12.84
N LEU A 64 10.14 -0.68 -11.98
CA LEU A 64 9.98 -0.76 -10.53
C LEU A 64 8.71 -0.05 -10.06
N GLN A 65 8.38 1.11 -10.62
CA GLN A 65 7.13 1.82 -10.30
C GLN A 65 5.88 1.03 -10.68
N GLU A 66 5.90 0.34 -11.82
CA GLU A 66 4.82 -0.56 -12.21
C GLU A 66 4.63 -1.69 -11.18
N GLN A 67 5.73 -2.29 -10.71
CA GLN A 67 5.70 -3.30 -9.66
C GLN A 67 5.20 -2.75 -8.33
N THR A 68 5.66 -1.57 -7.92
CA THR A 68 5.20 -0.89 -6.70
C THR A 68 3.70 -0.62 -6.77
N THR A 69 3.21 -0.12 -7.91
CA THR A 69 1.78 0.14 -8.14
C THR A 69 0.95 -1.14 -8.05
N ALA A 70 1.41 -2.22 -8.68
CA ALA A 70 0.73 -3.51 -8.64
C ALA A 70 0.65 -4.08 -7.20
N GLU A 71 1.75 -3.98 -6.44
CA GLU A 71 1.82 -4.45 -5.06
C GLU A 71 0.89 -3.64 -4.13
N LEU A 72 0.88 -2.32 -4.25
CA LEU A 72 -0.05 -1.45 -3.53
C LEU A 72 -1.51 -1.80 -3.86
N GLY A 73 -1.82 -2.04 -5.14
CA GLY A 73 -3.14 -2.48 -5.59
C GLY A 73 -3.56 -3.81 -4.96
N ARG A 74 -2.65 -4.79 -4.88
CA ARG A 74 -2.86 -6.08 -4.23
C ARG A 74 -3.16 -5.91 -2.74
N ARG A 75 -2.35 -5.14 -2.03
CA ARG A 75 -2.53 -4.88 -0.58
C ARG A 75 -3.83 -4.15 -0.29
N ALA A 76 -4.19 -3.16 -1.10
CA ALA A 76 -5.47 -2.47 -0.95
C ALA A 76 -6.66 -3.42 -1.13
N ALA A 77 -6.57 -4.40 -2.05
CA ALA A 77 -7.59 -5.42 -2.21
C ALA A 77 -7.66 -6.38 -1.01
N GLU A 78 -6.54 -6.73 -0.39
CA GLU A 78 -6.49 -7.52 0.84
C GLU A 78 -7.15 -6.82 2.01
N VAL A 79 -6.81 -5.56 2.28
CA VAL A 79 -7.43 -4.77 3.35
C VAL A 79 -8.94 -4.67 3.16
N ARG A 80 -9.41 -4.41 1.93
CA ARG A 80 -10.86 -4.35 1.62
C ARG A 80 -11.57 -5.68 1.89
N ARG A 81 -10.95 -6.81 1.57
CA ARG A 81 -11.51 -8.14 1.87
C ARG A 81 -11.63 -8.35 3.38
N SER A 82 -10.57 -8.06 4.15
CA SER A 82 -10.58 -8.19 5.61
C SER A 82 -11.69 -7.36 6.27
N ILE A 83 -11.93 -6.14 5.79
CA ILE A 83 -13.04 -5.30 6.29
C ILE A 83 -14.40 -5.97 5.99
N GLY A 84 -14.57 -6.52 4.78
CA GLY A 84 -15.77 -7.26 4.40
C GLY A 84 -16.05 -8.47 5.30
N ASP A 85 -15.00 -9.22 5.64
CA ASP A 85 -15.09 -10.39 6.52
C ASP A 85 -15.50 -10.01 7.95
N VAL A 86 -14.96 -8.91 8.48
CA VAL A 86 -15.33 -8.37 9.80
C VAL A 86 -16.80 -7.95 9.82
N GLU A 87 -17.28 -7.26 8.78
CA GLU A 87 -18.68 -6.83 8.69
C GLU A 87 -19.64 -8.01 8.51
N LEU A 88 -19.23 -9.07 7.82
CA LEU A 88 -19.98 -10.32 7.76
C LEU A 88 -20.06 -10.98 9.14
N GLY A 89 -18.93 -11.13 9.84
CA GLY A 89 -18.87 -11.69 11.19
C GLY A 89 -19.77 -10.93 12.18
N ARG A 90 -19.75 -9.59 12.13
CA ARG A 90 -20.63 -8.72 12.94
C ARG A 90 -22.11 -8.91 12.64
N ARG A 91 -22.47 -9.19 11.38
CA ARG A 91 -23.86 -9.47 11.00
C ARG A 91 -24.32 -10.84 11.50
N VAL A 92 -23.48 -11.86 11.35
CA VAL A 92 -23.75 -13.22 11.85
C VAL A 92 -23.93 -13.22 13.36
N ALA A 93 -23.01 -12.58 14.11
CA ALA A 93 -23.08 -12.49 15.57
C ALA A 93 -24.37 -11.79 16.06
N ARG A 94 -24.80 -10.72 15.39
CA ARG A 94 -26.08 -10.05 15.68
C ARG A 94 -27.28 -10.96 15.47
N GLY A 95 -27.25 -11.80 14.44
CA GLY A 95 -28.32 -12.78 14.17
C GLY A 95 -28.51 -13.80 15.30
N TYR A 96 -27.42 -14.28 15.90
CA TYR A 96 -27.48 -15.18 17.06
C TYR A 96 -27.91 -14.47 18.35
N GLY A 97 -27.56 -13.20 18.53
CA GLY A 97 -27.99 -12.41 19.69
C GLY A 97 -29.52 -12.21 19.74
N THR A 98 -30.18 -12.12 18.59
CA THR A 98 -31.64 -11.98 18.50
C THR A 98 -32.42 -13.28 18.73
N THR A 99 -31.83 -14.45 18.50
CA THR A 99 -32.47 -15.75 18.77
C THR A 99 -32.28 -16.24 20.21
N GLY A 100 -31.40 -15.60 21.01
CA GLY A 100 -31.11 -15.98 22.39
C GLY A 100 -32.03 -15.41 23.49
N VAL A 101 -32.98 -14.51 23.16
CA VAL A 101 -33.84 -13.81 24.16
C VAL A 101 -35.33 -14.12 23.96
N ALA A 102 -35.66 -15.32 23.50
CA ALA A 102 -37.05 -15.77 23.38
C ALA A 102 -37.21 -17.22 23.86
N SER A 103 -36.79 -17.53 25.09
CA SER A 103 -37.15 -18.79 25.78
C SER A 103 -36.91 -18.64 27.29
N GLY A 104 -37.97 -18.46 28.07
CA GLY A 104 -37.86 -18.54 29.53
C GLY A 104 -38.85 -17.72 30.37
N GLY A 105 -39.86 -17.09 29.77
CA GLY A 105 -41.06 -16.70 30.50
C GLY A 105 -42.01 -17.89 30.59
N LEU A 106 -41.82 -18.76 31.57
CA LEU A 106 -42.83 -19.74 31.98
C LEU A 106 -42.98 -19.60 33.49
N ASP A 107 -43.83 -18.64 33.82
CA ASP A 107 -44.59 -18.57 35.06
C ASP A 107 -45.55 -19.78 35.07
N TRP A 108 -45.35 -20.69 36.02
CA TRP A 108 -46.39 -21.58 36.51
C TRP A 108 -46.27 -21.64 38.02
N ALA A 109 -46.85 -20.63 38.66
CA ALA A 109 -47.53 -20.82 39.93
C ALA A 109 -48.58 -21.95 39.78
N GLY A 110 -48.58 -22.89 40.71
CA GLY A 110 -49.52 -24.00 40.80
C GLY A 110 -49.07 -25.04 41.80
#